data_AF-A0A6N7SUT3-F1
#
_entry.id   AF-A0A6N7SUT3-F1
#
_cell.length_a   1.000
_cell.length_b   1.000
_cell.length_c   1.000
_cell.angle_alpha   90.00
_cell.angle_beta   90.00
_cell.angle_gamma   90.00
#
_symmetry.space_group_name_H-M   'P 1'
#
loop_
_entity.id
_entity.type
_entity.pdbx_description
1 polymer ?
#
loop_
_entity_poly.entity_id
_entity_poly.type
_entity_poly.pdbx_seq_one_letter_code
_entity_poly.pdbx_strand_id
1 'polypeptide(L)'
;MKAGEVLDKYQELKKEQTVLKFQLSRFKGVSPDDIIESMTFSHADGERVQTSGISDKTGKIAVNYKKIADRENEEWLSYLISRLEYVEAEIEFFEFTVKGLSNGVGEIMWDMIVESMSWGEVEEKYHISHATLGRYRKSAIKELDVIYEMRDRQTELYMLG
;
A
#
# COMPACT_ATOMS: atom_id res chain seq x y z
N MET A 1 -3.80 10.46 6.62
CA MET A 1 -4.26 10.92 5.28
C MET A 1 -5.57 11.67 5.49
N LYS A 2 -5.87 12.70 4.69
CA LYS A 2 -7.19 13.37 4.79
C LYS A 2 -8.26 12.58 4.04
N ALA A 3 -9.52 12.68 4.45
CA ALA A 3 -10.57 11.85 3.86
C ALA A 3 -10.78 12.13 2.37
N GLY A 4 -10.67 13.40 1.95
CA GLY A 4 -10.75 13.77 0.53
C GLY A 4 -9.66 13.11 -0.34
N GLU A 5 -8.46 12.91 0.20
CA GLU A 5 -7.35 12.26 -0.53
C GLU A 5 -7.60 10.77 -0.70
N VAL A 6 -8.18 10.11 0.32
CA VAL A 6 -8.55 8.69 0.24
C VAL A 6 -9.66 8.48 -0.78
N LEU A 7 -10.59 9.43 -0.86
CA LEU A 7 -11.70 9.39 -1.79
C LEU A 7 -11.24 9.35 -3.25
N ASP A 8 -10.28 10.21 -3.59
CA ASP A 8 -9.75 10.30 -4.94
C ASP A 8 -8.81 9.12 -5.27
N LYS A 9 -8.13 8.57 -4.25
CA LYS A 9 -7.18 7.45 -4.39
C LYS A 9 -7.79 6.07 -4.16
N TYR A 10 -9.05 5.96 -3.80
CA TYR A 10 -9.68 4.68 -3.44
C TYR A 10 -9.48 3.61 -4.53
N GLN A 11 -9.69 3.98 -5.79
CA GLN A 11 -9.50 3.08 -6.92
C GLN A 11 -8.02 2.70 -7.13
N GLU A 12 -7.09 3.60 -6.80
CA GLU A 12 -5.65 3.30 -6.81
C GLU A 12 -5.28 2.31 -5.70
N LEU A 13 -5.84 2.48 -4.49
CA LEU A 13 -5.64 1.55 -3.37
C LEU A 13 -6.16 0.15 -3.71
N LYS A 14 -7.32 0.01 -4.36
CA LYS A 14 -7.85 -1.30 -4.81
C LYS A 14 -6.96 -1.96 -5.86
N LYS A 15 -6.39 -1.17 -6.78
CA LYS A 15 -5.41 -1.66 -7.75
C LYS A 15 -4.12 -2.09 -7.05
N GLU A 16 -3.62 -1.27 -6.13
CA GLU A 16 -2.44 -1.56 -5.33
C GLU A 16 -2.60 -2.85 -4.52
N GLN A 17 -3.74 -3.02 -3.83
CA GLN A 17 -4.09 -4.26 -3.12
C GLN A 17 -3.99 -5.47 -4.04
N THR A 18 -4.55 -5.36 -5.26
CA THR A 18 -4.54 -6.45 -6.25
C THR A 18 -3.12 -6.79 -6.69
N VAL A 19 -2.30 -5.78 -6.97
CA VAL A 19 -0.89 -5.95 -7.37
C VAL A 19 -0.08 -6.57 -6.24
N LEU A 20 -0.22 -6.10 -5.00
CA LEU A 20 0.48 -6.62 -3.82
C LEU A 20 0.11 -8.09 -3.57
N LYS A 21 -1.18 -8.44 -3.62
CA LYS A 21 -1.66 -9.83 -3.51
C LYS A 21 -1.07 -10.71 -4.60
N PHE A 22 -1.01 -10.22 -5.84
CA PHE A 22 -0.41 -10.95 -6.95
C PHE A 22 1.09 -11.17 -6.71
N GLN A 23 1.83 -10.12 -6.33
CA GLN A 23 3.26 -10.18 -6.04
C GLN A 23 3.57 -11.19 -4.93
N LEU A 24 2.82 -11.15 -3.82
CA LEU A 24 2.95 -12.11 -2.72
C LEU A 24 2.66 -13.54 -3.17
N SER A 25 1.60 -13.76 -3.96
CA SER A 25 1.25 -15.10 -4.46
C SER A 25 2.31 -15.72 -5.39
N ARG A 26 3.16 -14.88 -5.99
CA ARG A 26 4.22 -15.26 -6.95
C ARG A 26 5.62 -15.04 -6.41
N PHE A 27 5.75 -14.71 -5.14
CA PHE A 27 7.04 -14.40 -4.53
C PHE A 27 7.96 -15.63 -4.60
N LYS A 28 9.06 -15.51 -5.36
CA LYS A 28 10.11 -16.52 -5.47
C LYS A 28 11.44 -16.08 -4.85
N GLY A 29 11.51 -14.84 -4.38
CA GLY A 29 12.75 -14.18 -3.98
C GLY A 29 13.68 -13.83 -5.15
N VAL A 30 14.70 -13.04 -4.85
CA VAL A 30 15.90 -12.77 -5.65
C VAL A 30 16.74 -14.04 -5.69
N SER A 31 17.17 -14.45 -6.88
CA SER A 31 18.02 -15.63 -7.03
C SER A 31 19.46 -15.32 -6.64
N PRO A 32 20.25 -16.33 -6.23
CA PRO A 32 21.68 -16.14 -6.00
C PRO A 32 22.43 -15.57 -7.22
N ASP A 33 21.98 -15.88 -8.44
CA ASP A 33 22.59 -15.40 -9.68
C ASP A 33 22.34 -13.89 -9.90
N ASP A 34 21.14 -13.40 -9.55
CA ASP A 34 20.79 -11.98 -9.64
C ASP A 34 21.62 -11.12 -8.66
N ILE A 35 21.97 -11.68 -7.49
CA ILE A 35 22.85 -11.03 -6.51
C ILE A 35 24.29 -10.97 -7.02
N ILE A 36 24.77 -12.04 -7.66
CA ILE A 36 26.11 -12.08 -8.27
C ILE A 36 26.23 -11.00 -9.35
N GLU A 37 25.20 -10.82 -10.17
CA GLU A 37 25.19 -9.80 -11.21
C GLU A 37 25.19 -8.38 -10.61
N SER A 38 24.30 -8.10 -9.64
CA SER A 38 24.24 -6.81 -8.93
C SER A 38 25.56 -6.42 -8.24
N MET A 39 26.25 -7.38 -7.61
CA MET A 39 27.50 -7.13 -6.90
C MET A 39 28.73 -7.06 -7.80
N THR A 40 28.74 -7.73 -8.96
CA THR A 40 29.86 -7.63 -9.93
C THR A 40 29.88 -6.27 -10.63
N PHE A 41 28.73 -5.61 -10.78
CA PHE A 41 28.64 -4.25 -11.31
C PHE A 41 28.75 -3.15 -10.24
N SER A 42 28.53 -3.48 -8.96
CA SER A 42 28.87 -2.61 -7.83
C SER A 42 30.38 -2.48 -7.73
N HIS A 43 30.95 -1.36 -8.17
CA HIS A 43 32.40 -1.17 -8.25
C HIS A 43 33.05 -1.35 -6.87
N ALA A 44 33.75 -2.47 -6.68
CA ALA A 44 34.71 -2.61 -5.60
C ALA A 44 35.92 -1.75 -5.98
N ASP A 45 36.00 -0.56 -5.39
CA ASP A 45 37.13 0.33 -5.55
C ASP A 45 38.37 -0.35 -4.93
N GLY A 46 39.19 -0.94 -5.80
CA GLY A 46 40.59 -1.28 -5.61
C GLY A 46 41.02 -1.98 -4.32
N GLU A 47 40.88 -3.30 -4.24
CA GLU A 47 41.73 -4.10 -3.35
C GLU A 47 42.41 -5.24 -4.11
N ARG A 48 43.73 -5.12 -4.31
CA ARG A 48 44.55 -6.13 -5.01
C ARG A 48 44.72 -7.35 -4.12
N VAL A 49 44.18 -8.49 -4.57
CA VAL A 49 44.22 -9.76 -3.84
C VAL A 49 45.57 -10.46 -4.01
N GLN A 50 46.38 -10.48 -2.95
CA GLN A 50 47.56 -11.35 -2.82
C GLN A 50 47.11 -12.81 -2.56
N THR A 51 47.61 -13.74 -3.36
CA THR A 51 47.24 -15.17 -3.31
C THR A 51 48.27 -15.98 -2.52
N SER A 52 47.97 -16.25 -1.25
CA SER A 52 48.67 -17.31 -0.50
C SER A 52 47.68 -18.15 0.33
N GLY A 53 47.73 -19.47 0.14
CA GLY A 53 47.01 -20.48 0.92
C GLY A 53 45.71 -20.97 0.26
N ILE A 54 45.56 -22.30 0.14
CA ILE A 54 44.32 -23.00 -0.22
C ILE A 54 43.32 -22.75 0.92
N SER A 55 42.75 -21.56 0.93
CA SER A 55 41.63 -21.20 1.77
C SER A 55 40.38 -21.44 0.92
N ASP A 56 39.37 -22.06 1.53
CA ASP A 56 38.04 -22.28 0.98
C ASP A 56 37.26 -20.95 0.83
N LYS A 57 37.88 -20.01 0.10
CA LYS A 57 37.41 -18.65 -0.12
C LYS A 57 36.14 -18.67 -0.95
N THR A 58 36.07 -19.59 -1.93
CA THR A 58 34.88 -19.80 -2.76
C THR A 58 33.67 -20.26 -1.94
N GLY A 59 33.85 -21.21 -1.01
CA GLY A 59 32.77 -21.65 -0.12
C GLY A 59 32.29 -20.54 0.83
N LYS A 60 33.21 -19.77 1.42
CA LYS A 60 32.87 -18.63 2.29
C LYS A 60 32.13 -17.52 1.55
N ILE A 61 32.55 -17.23 0.33
CA ILE A 61 31.92 -16.25 -0.56
C ILE A 61 30.50 -16.71 -0.95
N ALA A 62 30.33 -17.98 -1.33
CA ALA A 62 29.01 -18.55 -1.66
C ALA A 62 28.02 -18.53 -0.47
N VAL A 63 28.50 -18.84 0.74
CA VAL A 63 27.68 -18.74 1.97
C VAL A 63 27.29 -17.30 2.26
N ASN A 64 28.18 -16.32 1.99
CA ASN A 64 27.87 -14.91 2.16
C ASN A 64 26.81 -14.44 1.14
N TYR A 65 26.91 -14.86 -0.13
CA TYR A 65 25.91 -14.54 -1.15
C TYR A 65 24.52 -15.04 -0.79
N LYS A 66 24.43 -16.29 -0.35
CA LYS A 66 23.16 -16.87 0.08
C LYS A 66 22.54 -16.08 1.23
N LYS A 67 23.34 -15.70 2.24
CA LYS A 67 22.86 -14.89 3.38
C LYS A 67 22.34 -13.51 2.96
N ILE A 68 23.02 -12.86 2.01
CA ILE A 68 22.57 -11.56 1.49
C ILE A 68 21.27 -11.73 0.73
N ALA A 69 21.15 -12.74 -0.13
CA ALA A 69 19.92 -13.03 -0.87
C ALA A 69 18.75 -13.37 0.05
N ASP A 70 18.98 -14.21 1.06
CA ASP A 70 17.98 -14.57 2.05
C ASP A 70 17.51 -13.32 2.82
N ARG A 71 18.43 -12.43 3.24
CA ARG A 71 18.09 -11.17 3.92
C ARG A 71 17.27 -10.22 3.05
N GLU A 72 17.71 -9.96 1.82
CA GLU A 72 16.98 -9.07 0.89
C GLU A 72 15.58 -9.63 0.58
N ASN A 73 15.45 -10.96 0.49
CA ASN A 73 14.16 -11.61 0.31
C ASN A 73 13.25 -11.47 1.53
N GLU A 74 13.79 -11.64 2.74
CA GLU A 74 13.04 -11.41 3.98
C GLU A 74 12.58 -9.96 4.11
N GLU A 75 13.47 -9.00 3.83
CA GLU A 75 13.15 -7.56 3.88
C GLU A 75 12.07 -7.20 2.85
N TRP A 76 12.20 -7.69 1.61
CA TRP A 76 11.20 -7.44 0.56
C TRP A 76 9.85 -8.08 0.90
N LEU A 77 9.85 -9.32 1.40
CA LEU A 77 8.62 -9.99 1.82
C LEU A 77 7.95 -9.25 2.98
N SER A 78 8.72 -8.83 3.98
CA SER A 78 8.22 -8.03 5.11
C SER A 78 7.59 -6.74 4.60
N TYR A 79 8.26 -6.03 3.68
CA TYR A 79 7.71 -4.81 3.08
C TYR A 79 6.39 -5.07 2.36
N LEU A 80 6.30 -6.11 1.52
CA LEU A 80 5.08 -6.43 0.78
C LEU A 80 3.92 -6.75 1.71
N ILE A 81 4.17 -7.51 2.78
CA ILE A 81 3.16 -7.86 3.79
C ILE A 81 2.69 -6.59 4.52
N SER A 82 3.62 -5.82 5.10
CA SER A 82 3.25 -4.60 5.84
C SER A 82 2.55 -3.58 4.96
N ARG A 83 2.93 -3.46 3.69
CA ARG A 83 2.25 -2.57 2.74
C ARG A 83 0.86 -3.07 2.40
N LEU A 84 0.67 -4.38 2.21
CA LEU A 84 -0.65 -4.95 1.98
C LEU A 84 -1.55 -4.73 3.20
N GLU A 85 -1.08 -5.05 4.40
CA GLU A 85 -1.83 -4.85 5.65
C GLU A 85 -2.28 -3.38 5.80
N TYR A 86 -1.39 -2.42 5.51
CA TYR A 86 -1.75 -1.01 5.51
C TYR A 86 -2.85 -0.68 4.49
N VAL A 87 -2.69 -1.13 3.24
CA VAL A 87 -3.66 -0.83 2.17
C VAL A 87 -5.01 -1.47 2.46
N GLU A 88 -5.04 -2.70 2.98
CA GLU A 88 -6.27 -3.39 3.37
C GLU A 88 -6.97 -2.69 4.52
N ALA A 89 -6.24 -2.33 5.58
CA ALA A 89 -6.80 -1.59 6.71
C ALA A 89 -7.38 -0.24 6.27
N GLU A 90 -6.72 0.46 5.34
CA GLU A 90 -7.20 1.75 4.84
C GLU A 90 -8.48 1.61 4.01
N ILE A 91 -8.54 0.59 3.13
CA ILE A 91 -9.75 0.28 2.35
C ILE A 91 -10.90 -0.10 3.28
N GLU A 92 -10.67 -1.00 4.22
CA GLU A 92 -11.70 -1.46 5.17
C GLU A 92 -12.23 -0.31 6.02
N PHE A 93 -11.33 0.52 6.55
CA PHE A 93 -11.71 1.71 7.31
C PHE A 93 -12.52 2.69 6.47
N PHE A 94 -12.09 2.96 5.24
CA PHE A 94 -12.83 3.83 4.33
C PHE A 94 -14.23 3.28 4.02
N GLU A 95 -14.35 2.02 3.63
CA GLU A 95 -15.62 1.38 3.33
C GLU A 95 -16.57 1.38 4.55
N PHE A 96 -16.04 1.11 5.75
CA PHE A 96 -16.78 1.16 7.00
C PHE A 96 -17.30 2.57 7.29
N THR A 97 -16.45 3.58 7.18
CA THR A 97 -16.80 4.97 7.49
C THR A 97 -17.79 5.55 6.48
N VAL A 98 -17.65 5.23 5.19
CA VAL A 98 -18.63 5.62 4.16
C VAL A 98 -20.01 5.03 4.43
N LYS A 99 -20.10 3.75 4.79
CA LYS A 99 -21.37 3.11 5.19
C LYS A 99 -21.97 3.72 6.44
N GLY A 100 -21.14 4.23 7.35
CA GLY A 100 -21.56 4.87 8.60
C GLY A 100 -22.00 6.34 8.47
N LEU A 101 -21.90 6.94 7.27
CA LEU A 101 -22.25 8.35 7.07
C LEU A 101 -23.74 8.61 7.32
N SER A 102 -24.00 9.78 7.91
CA SER A 102 -25.35 10.21 8.25
C SER A 102 -26.28 10.43 7.04
N ASN A 103 -27.60 10.39 7.29
CA ASN A 103 -28.66 10.89 6.40
C ASN A 103 -28.72 10.26 4.99
N GLY A 104 -28.34 8.99 4.83
CA GLY A 104 -28.39 8.29 3.54
C GLY A 104 -27.35 8.76 2.51
N VAL A 105 -26.49 9.71 2.89
CA VAL A 105 -25.39 10.18 2.04
C VAL A 105 -24.36 9.08 1.82
N GLY A 106 -24.23 8.15 2.77
CA GLY A 106 -23.34 6.99 2.67
C GLY A 106 -23.62 6.12 1.45
N GLU A 107 -24.88 5.87 1.09
CA GLU A 107 -25.23 5.07 -0.09
C GLU A 107 -24.83 5.78 -1.39
N ILE A 108 -25.11 7.08 -1.49
CA ILE A 108 -24.73 7.90 -2.64
C ILE A 108 -23.21 7.92 -2.81
N MET A 109 -22.47 8.06 -1.71
CA MET A 109 -21.01 8.04 -1.73
C MET A 109 -20.47 6.65 -2.09
N TRP A 110 -21.08 5.58 -1.58
CA TRP A 110 -20.75 4.20 -1.95
C TRP A 110 -20.86 3.99 -3.45
N ASP A 111 -22.00 4.36 -4.03
CA ASP A 111 -22.22 4.24 -5.47
C ASP A 111 -21.23 5.05 -6.30
N MET A 112 -20.94 6.28 -5.89
CA MET A 112 -19.99 7.14 -6.59
C MET A 112 -18.55 6.59 -6.56
N ILE A 113 -18.12 6.05 -5.42
CA ILE A 113 -16.69 5.80 -5.16
C ILE A 113 -16.36 4.32 -5.29
N VAL A 114 -17.19 3.46 -4.70
CA VAL A 114 -16.97 2.01 -4.68
C VAL A 114 -17.48 1.40 -5.98
N GLU A 115 -18.72 1.69 -6.36
CA GLU A 115 -19.30 1.22 -7.63
C GLU A 115 -18.81 2.03 -8.84
N SER A 116 -18.08 3.14 -8.60
CA SER A 116 -17.54 4.02 -9.64
C SER A 116 -18.60 4.60 -10.59
N MET A 117 -19.81 4.82 -10.09
CA MET A 117 -20.88 5.44 -10.88
C MET A 117 -20.56 6.89 -11.21
N SER A 118 -20.86 7.28 -12.45
CA SER A 118 -20.79 8.66 -12.88
C SER A 118 -21.86 9.52 -12.20
N TRP A 119 -21.65 10.84 -12.20
CA TRP A 119 -22.59 11.78 -11.59
C TRP A 119 -23.99 11.66 -12.20
N GLY A 120 -24.10 11.49 -13.51
CA GLY A 120 -25.39 11.33 -14.20
C GLY A 120 -26.14 10.06 -13.79
N GLU A 121 -25.44 8.94 -13.63
CA GLU A 121 -26.04 7.67 -13.19
C GLU A 121 -26.57 7.78 -11.76
N VAL A 122 -25.86 8.48 -10.88
CA VAL A 122 -26.27 8.71 -9.50
C VAL A 122 -27.46 9.69 -9.43
N GLU A 123 -27.43 10.76 -10.23
CA GLU A 123 -28.55 11.70 -10.35
C GLU A 123 -29.83 11.01 -10.81
N GLU A 124 -29.72 10.12 -11.80
CA GLU A 124 -30.83 9.30 -12.29
C GLU A 124 -31.33 8.32 -11.23
N LYS A 125 -30.43 7.57 -10.59
CA LYS A 125 -30.77 6.55 -9.59
C LYS A 125 -31.48 7.12 -8.36
N TYR A 126 -31.01 8.26 -7.87
CA TYR A 126 -31.53 8.89 -6.65
C TYR A 126 -32.55 10.01 -6.93
N HIS A 127 -32.83 10.32 -8.19
CA HIS A 127 -33.71 11.41 -8.62
C HIS A 127 -33.33 12.76 -8.00
N ILE A 128 -32.04 13.07 -7.98
CA ILE A 128 -31.49 14.31 -7.42
C ILE A 128 -30.84 15.17 -8.49
N SER A 129 -30.82 16.49 -8.26
CA SER A 129 -30.11 17.40 -9.14
C SER A 129 -28.58 17.30 -8.93
N HIS A 130 -27.81 17.60 -9.98
CA HIS A 130 -26.36 17.76 -9.90
C HIS A 130 -25.89 18.65 -8.74
N ALA A 131 -26.60 19.76 -8.49
CA ALA A 131 -26.28 20.68 -7.39
C ALA A 131 -26.51 20.04 -6.01
N THR A 132 -27.55 19.22 -5.87
CA THR A 132 -27.84 18.45 -4.65
C THR A 132 -26.76 17.40 -4.42
N LEU A 133 -26.39 16.66 -5.47
CA LEU A 133 -25.30 15.68 -5.41
C LEU A 133 -23.98 16.31 -4.96
N GLY A 134 -23.64 17.49 -5.49
CA GLY A 134 -22.48 18.25 -5.05
C GLY A 134 -22.53 18.65 -3.57
N ARG A 135 -23.71 19.01 -3.03
CA ARG A 135 -23.90 19.29 -1.60
C ARG A 135 -23.71 18.05 -0.74
N TYR A 136 -24.25 16.90 -1.17
CA TYR A 136 -24.09 15.63 -0.47
C TYR A 136 -22.63 15.19 -0.42
N ARG A 137 -21.93 15.21 -1.56
CA ARG A 137 -20.49 14.93 -1.60
C ARG A 137 -19.69 15.82 -0.66
N LYS A 138 -19.98 17.13 -0.64
CA LYS A 138 -19.31 18.08 0.26
C LYS A 138 -19.62 17.82 1.73
N SER A 139 -20.85 17.40 2.05
CA SER A 139 -21.24 17.05 3.42
C SER A 139 -20.53 15.78 3.88
N ALA A 140 -20.50 14.75 3.02
CA ALA A 140 -19.79 13.49 3.29
C ALA A 140 -18.32 13.70 3.57
N ILE A 141 -17.62 14.46 2.71
CA ILE A 141 -16.19 14.73 2.88
C ILE A 141 -15.91 15.38 4.24
N LYS A 142 -16.74 16.33 4.67
CA LYS A 142 -16.58 16.97 5.99
C LYS A 142 -16.76 15.98 7.14
N GLU A 143 -17.76 15.11 7.05
CA GLU A 143 -18.01 14.09 8.09
C GLU A 143 -16.87 13.07 8.13
N LEU A 144 -16.40 12.61 6.97
CA LEU A 144 -15.24 11.73 6.87
C LEU A 144 -13.97 12.42 7.42
N ASP A 145 -13.71 13.69 7.10
CA ASP A 145 -12.54 14.40 7.61
C ASP A 145 -12.52 14.38 9.15
N VAL A 146 -13.66 14.59 9.80
CA VAL A 146 -13.78 14.49 11.27
C VAL A 146 -13.46 13.07 11.77
N ILE A 147 -13.96 12.04 11.09
CA ILE A 147 -13.70 10.64 11.48
C ILE A 147 -12.21 10.29 11.32
N TYR A 148 -11.58 10.76 10.25
CA TYR A 148 -10.14 10.55 10.01
C TYR A 148 -9.28 11.30 11.03
N GLU A 149 -9.62 12.53 11.39
CA GLU A 149 -8.97 13.27 12.47
C GLU A 149 -9.08 12.55 13.82
N MET A 150 -10.22 11.91 14.09
CA MET A 150 -10.38 11.09 15.30
C MET A 150 -9.45 9.87 15.31
N ARG A 151 -9.34 9.16 14.18
CA ARG A 151 -8.40 8.03 14.05
C ARG A 151 -6.96 8.46 14.24
N ASP A 152 -6.57 9.57 13.61
CA ASP A 152 -5.20 10.10 13.70
C ASP A 152 -4.87 10.47 15.16
N ARG A 153 -5.78 11.15 15.88
CA ARG A 153 -5.62 11.47 17.30
C ARG A 153 -5.51 10.23 18.19
N GLN A 154 -6.30 9.19 17.93
CA GLN A 154 -6.22 7.92 18.68
C GLN A 154 -4.86 7.24 18.46
N THR A 155 -4.37 7.28 17.22
CA THR A 155 -3.06 6.73 16.86
C THR A 155 -1.93 7.50 17.55
N GLU A 156 -1.99 8.83 17.55
CA GLU A 156 -1.03 9.69 18.27
C GLU A 156 -1.02 9.37 19.78
N LEU A 157 -2.19 9.23 20.40
CA LEU A 157 -2.29 8.88 21.82
C LEU A 157 -1.66 7.51 22.13
N TYR A 158 -1.84 6.52 21.26
CA TYR A 158 -1.21 5.21 21.40
C TYR A 158 0.32 5.26 21.24
N MET A 159 0.82 6.11 20.34
CA MET A 159 2.27 6.25 20.10
C MET A 159 3.00 7.06 21.18
N LEU A 160 2.30 7.99 21.84
CA LEU A 160 2.86 8.91 22.82
C LEU A 160 2.61 8.50 24.29
N GLY A 161 1.71 7.55 24.53
CA GLY A 161 1.42 6.97 25.85
C GLY A 161 2.23 5.72 26.13
#